data_AF-A0A8S9IDI8-F1
#
_entry.id   AF-A0A8S9IDI8-F1
#
_cell.length_a   1.000
_cell.length_b   1.000
_cell.length_c   1.000
_cell.angle_alpha   90.00
_cell.angle_beta   90.00
_cell.angle_gamma   90.00
#
_symmetry.space_group_name_H-M   'P 1'
#
loop_
_entity.id
_entity.type
_entity.pdbx_description
1 polymer ?
#
loop_
_entity_poly.entity_id
_entity_poly.type
_entity_poly.pdbx_seq_one_letter_code
_entity_poly.pdbx_strand_id
1 'polypeptide(L)'
;MVLAHQSWSQREKMAKAGIVPVLLEVTLLGSTLVQKRAVKLLQWFKDERNVRMGPHSGPQTSRVSSGMGSPMSPRSGEEGKKMMKNLVKQSLYKNMEMITKRGNVNMENEACRLKSLIISTSSKSLTY
;
A
#
# COMPACT_ATOMS: atom_id res chain seq x y z
N MET A 1 -12.85 2.80 3.51
CA MET A 1 -13.44 1.86 2.53
C MET A 1 -12.44 0.75 2.21
N VAL A 2 -12.32 -0.25 3.10
CA VAL A 2 -11.35 -1.36 2.95
C VAL A 2 -12.04 -2.67 2.54
N LEU A 3 -13.37 -2.76 2.68
CA LEU A 3 -14.14 -4.00 2.57
C LEU A 3 -14.28 -4.55 1.13
N ALA A 4 -14.29 -3.70 0.11
CA ALA A 4 -14.46 -4.15 -1.28
C ALA A 4 -13.15 -4.60 -1.95
N HIS A 5 -11.99 -4.24 -1.39
CA HIS A 5 -10.69 -4.66 -1.93
C HIS A 5 -10.46 -6.17 -1.76
N GLN A 6 -10.86 -6.72 -0.61
CA GLN A 6 -10.48 -8.08 -0.22
C GLN A 6 -11.53 -9.15 -0.59
N SER A 7 -12.78 -8.77 -0.86
CA SER A 7 -13.86 -9.73 -1.14
C SER A 7 -14.35 -9.64 -2.58
N TRP A 8 -14.17 -10.73 -3.33
CA TRP A 8 -14.73 -10.88 -4.68
C TRP A 8 -16.27 -10.87 -4.67
N SER A 9 -16.89 -11.60 -3.75
CA SER A 9 -18.36 -11.65 -3.65
C SER A 9 -18.97 -10.29 -3.36
N GLN A 10 -18.27 -9.44 -2.60
CA GLN A 10 -18.69 -8.06 -2.36
C GLN A 10 -18.58 -7.21 -3.63
N ARG A 11 -17.48 -7.33 -4.40
CA ARG A 11 -17.32 -6.63 -5.69
C ARG A 11 -18.43 -7.04 -6.66
N GLU A 12 -18.74 -8.33 -6.76
CA GLU A 12 -19.81 -8.80 -7.62
C GLU A 12 -21.18 -8.20 -7.25
N LYS A 13 -21.51 -8.18 -5.95
CA LYS A 13 -22.74 -7.53 -5.45
C LYS A 13 -22.79 -6.03 -5.79
N MET A 14 -21.67 -5.34 -5.61
CA MET A 14 -21.56 -3.91 -5.91
C MET A 14 -21.68 -3.63 -7.42
N ALA A 15 -21.08 -4.47 -8.27
CA ALA A 15 -21.21 -4.38 -9.72
C ALA A 15 -22.65 -4.61 -10.17
N LYS A 16 -23.31 -5.64 -9.62
CA LYS A 16 -24.75 -5.90 -9.85
C LYS A 16 -25.65 -4.76 -9.38
N ALA A 17 -25.25 -4.05 -8.33
CA ALA A 17 -25.93 -2.84 -7.85
C ALA A 17 -25.65 -1.59 -8.71
N GLY A 18 -24.91 -1.72 -9.82
CA GLY A 18 -24.71 -0.61 -10.76
C GLY A 18 -23.70 0.45 -10.31
N ILE A 19 -22.77 0.11 -9.41
CA ILE A 19 -21.80 1.11 -8.90
C ILE A 19 -20.79 1.57 -9.96
N VAL A 20 -20.50 0.73 -10.97
CA VAL A 20 -19.42 0.98 -11.94
C VAL A 20 -19.71 2.20 -12.83
N PRO A 21 -20.91 2.33 -13.44
CA PRO A 21 -21.30 3.56 -14.15
C PRO A 21 -21.22 4.81 -13.27
N VAL A 22 -21.72 4.74 -12.03
CA VAL A 22 -21.69 5.88 -11.09
C VAL A 22 -20.25 6.30 -10.78
N LEU A 23 -19.35 5.34 -10.56
CA LEU A 23 -17.94 5.64 -10.35
C LEU A 23 -17.29 6.28 -11.58
N LEU A 24 -17.66 5.88 -12.79
CA LEU A 24 -17.18 6.50 -14.03
C LEU A 24 -17.62 7.96 -14.16
N GLU A 25 -18.89 8.26 -13.89
CA GLU A 25 -19.38 9.64 -13.88
C GLU A 25 -18.62 10.48 -12.85
N VAL A 26 -18.40 9.93 -11.65
CA VAL A 26 -17.65 10.60 -10.59
C VAL A 26 -16.18 10.81 -10.97
N THR A 27 -15.57 9.92 -11.75
CA THR A 27 -14.20 10.15 -12.26
C THR A 27 -14.11 11.27 -13.29
N LEU A 28 -15.19 11.54 -14.04
CA LEU A 28 -15.22 12.58 -15.07
C LEU A 28 -15.60 13.94 -14.50
N LEU A 29 -16.56 13.97 -13.57
CA LEU A 29 -17.20 15.20 -13.08
C LEU A 29 -16.82 15.58 -11.63
N GLY A 30 -16.15 14.70 -10.90
CA GLY A 30 -15.80 14.92 -9.49
C GLY A 30 -14.66 15.91 -9.28
N SER A 31 -14.43 16.32 -8.02
CA SER A 31 -13.23 17.07 -7.64
C SER A 31 -11.98 16.17 -7.64
N THR A 32 -10.78 16.76 -7.74
CA THR A 32 -9.52 16.00 -7.91
C THR A 32 -9.30 14.89 -6.87
N LEU A 33 -9.71 15.10 -5.62
CA LEU A 33 -9.61 14.09 -4.57
C LEU A 33 -10.60 12.93 -4.79
N VAL A 34 -11.82 13.25 -5.20
CA VAL A 34 -12.89 12.28 -5.44
C VAL A 34 -12.60 11.47 -6.70
N GLN A 35 -12.12 12.11 -7.78
CA GLN A 35 -11.67 11.43 -8.99
C GLN A 35 -10.58 10.39 -8.67
N LYS A 36 -9.52 10.78 -7.93
CA LYS A 36 -8.44 9.87 -7.53
C LYS A 36 -8.95 8.66 -6.73
N ARG A 37 -9.95 8.86 -5.87
CA ARG A 37 -10.58 7.78 -5.10
C ARG A 37 -11.42 6.88 -6.01
N ALA A 38 -12.23 7.46 -6.89
CA ALA A 38 -13.09 6.71 -7.81
C ALA A 38 -12.27 5.88 -8.82
N VAL A 39 -11.15 6.41 -9.33
CA VAL A 39 -10.21 5.65 -10.17
C VAL A 39 -9.64 4.43 -9.42
N LYS A 40 -9.24 4.60 -8.15
CA LYS A 40 -8.78 3.47 -7.32
C LYS A 40 -9.86 2.42 -7.08
N LEU A 41 -11.12 2.84 -6.90
CA LEU A 41 -12.25 1.91 -6.75
C LEU A 41 -12.52 1.15 -8.05
N LEU A 42 -12.51 1.83 -9.19
CA LEU A 42 -12.65 1.19 -10.51
C LEU A 42 -11.55 0.16 -10.79
N GLN A 43 -10.32 0.44 -10.34
CA GLN A 43 -9.22 -0.52 -10.46
C GLN A 43 -9.51 -1.86 -9.78
N TRP A 44 -10.27 -1.89 -8.68
CA TRP A 44 -10.64 -3.14 -8.00
C TRP A 44 -11.61 -4.01 -8.80
N PHE A 45 -12.36 -3.42 -9.75
CA PHE A 45 -13.25 -4.15 -10.64
C PHE A 45 -12.54 -4.67 -11.89
N LYS A 46 -11.31 -4.22 -12.16
CA LYS A 46 -10.48 -4.80 -13.22
C LYS A 46 -10.15 -6.24 -12.82
N ASP A 47 -10.52 -7.20 -13.66
CA ASP A 47 -10.40 -8.63 -13.35
C ASP A 47 -8.91 -9.00 -13.20
N GLU A 48 -8.41 -9.05 -11.96
CA GLU A 48 -7.03 -9.43 -11.63
C GLU A 48 -6.76 -10.92 -11.84
N ARG A 49 -7.73 -11.71 -12.34
CA ARG A 49 -7.52 -13.13 -12.67
C ARG A 49 -6.35 -13.39 -13.63
N ASN A 50 -5.89 -12.37 -14.37
CA ASN A 50 -4.69 -12.45 -15.21
C ASN A 50 -3.41 -11.88 -14.59
N VAL A 51 -3.48 -11.17 -13.46
CA VAL A 51 -2.30 -10.88 -12.66
C VAL A 51 -2.21 -12.00 -11.65
N ARG A 52 -1.55 -13.09 -12.04
CA ARG A 52 -1.04 -14.07 -11.09
C ARG A 52 -0.29 -13.27 -10.03
N MET A 53 -0.92 -13.08 -8.87
CA MET A 53 -0.23 -12.65 -7.66
C MET A 53 0.76 -13.76 -7.38
N GLY A 54 1.97 -13.62 -7.93
CA GLY A 54 3.11 -14.41 -7.52
C GLY A 54 3.24 -14.25 -6.00
N PRO A 55 3.67 -15.29 -5.27
CA PRO A 55 3.67 -15.29 -3.82
C PRO A 55 4.49 -14.10 -3.30
N HIS A 56 3.78 -13.02 -2.96
CA HIS A 56 4.38 -11.77 -2.56
C HIS A 56 4.20 -11.62 -1.06
N SER A 57 5.34 -11.64 -0.38
CA SER A 57 5.55 -11.23 1.01
C SER A 57 5.06 -12.21 2.07
N GLY A 58 5.80 -13.31 2.18
CA GLY A 58 5.98 -14.16 3.35
C GLY A 58 7.10 -15.15 3.05
N PRO A 59 7.85 -15.69 4.04
CA PRO A 59 8.79 -16.77 3.77
C PRO A 59 8.02 -17.95 3.18
N GLN A 60 8.11 -18.13 1.87
CA GLN A 60 7.65 -19.35 1.21
C GLN A 60 8.70 -20.40 1.53
N THR A 61 8.48 -21.17 2.59
CA THR A 61 9.11 -22.48 2.66
C THR A 61 8.64 -23.20 1.40
N SER A 62 9.58 -23.48 0.50
CA SER A 62 9.34 -24.31 -0.67
C SER A 62 8.57 -25.53 -0.20
N ARG A 63 7.30 -25.65 -0.61
CA ARG A 63 6.54 -26.89 -0.46
C ARG A 63 7.21 -27.89 -1.38
N VAL A 64 8.28 -28.49 -0.90
CA VAL A 64 8.80 -29.74 -1.44
C VAL A 64 7.72 -30.77 -1.09
N SER A 65 7.01 -31.16 -2.14
CA SER A 65 6.12 -32.31 -2.31
C SER A 65 5.57 -33.02 -1.07
N SER A 66 4.24 -33.14 -1.06
CA SER A 66 3.50 -34.21 -0.39
C SER A 66 4.26 -35.54 -0.49
N GLY A 67 4.74 -36.04 0.65
CA GLY A 67 5.43 -37.32 0.73
C GLY A 67 5.93 -37.60 2.13
N MET A 68 5.17 -38.43 2.86
CA MET A 68 5.53 -39.11 4.10
C MET A 68 5.86 -38.27 5.35
N GLY A 69 5.24 -38.66 6.46
CA GLY A 69 5.53 -38.14 7.78
C GLY A 69 7.02 -38.25 8.14
N SER A 70 7.54 -37.19 8.76
CA SER A 70 8.82 -37.22 9.45
C SER A 70 8.66 -36.46 10.77
N PRO A 71 9.10 -37.03 11.90
CA PRO A 71 8.96 -36.39 13.20
C PRO A 71 9.79 -35.11 13.18
N MET A 72 9.13 -33.98 13.46
CA MET A 72 9.79 -32.68 13.46
C MET A 72 10.95 -32.72 14.47
N SER A 73 12.18 -32.73 13.95
CA SER A 73 13.37 -32.69 14.79
C SER A 73 13.34 -31.40 15.61
N PRO A 74 13.57 -31.46 16.95
CA PRO A 74 13.52 -30.30 17.84
C PRO A 74 14.46 -29.16 17.39
N ARG A 75 15.51 -29.51 16.62
CA ARG A 75 16.47 -28.59 16.02
C ARG A 75 15.85 -27.62 15.01
N SER A 76 14.84 -28.05 14.25
CA SER A 76 14.14 -27.20 13.27
C SER A 76 13.32 -26.08 13.94
N GLY A 77 12.76 -26.36 15.12
CA GLY A 77 12.02 -25.36 15.90
C GLY A 77 12.92 -24.28 16.50
N GLU A 78 14.13 -24.64 16.94
CA GLU A 78 15.11 -23.69 17.47
C GLU A 78 15.68 -22.78 16.38
N GLU A 79 15.95 -23.33 15.20
CA GLU A 79 16.38 -22.56 14.02
C GLU A 79 15.31 -21.54 13.59
N GLY A 80 14.03 -21.94 13.60
CA GLY A 80 12.91 -21.03 13.36
C GLY A 80 12.83 -19.88 14.36
N LYS A 81 12.98 -20.18 15.67
CA LYS A 81 13.01 -19.16 16.74
C LYS A 81 14.19 -18.20 16.56
N LYS A 82 15.37 -18.70 16.20
CA LYS A 82 16.57 -17.87 15.94
C LYS A 82 16.37 -16.96 14.72
N MET A 83 15.82 -17.50 13.63
CA MET A 83 15.51 -16.73 12.42
C MET A 83 14.51 -15.61 12.71
N MET A 84 13.44 -15.91 13.47
CA MET A 84 12.44 -14.92 13.86
C MET A 84 13.05 -13.80 14.71
N LYS A 85 13.87 -14.14 15.71
CA LYS A 85 14.58 -13.14 16.54
C LYS A 85 15.48 -12.22 15.69
N ASN A 86 16.19 -12.80 14.72
CA ASN A 86 17.04 -12.02 13.80
C ASN A 86 16.22 -11.08 12.91
N LEU A 87 15.09 -11.54 12.38
CA LEU A 87 14.20 -10.72 11.55
C LEU A 87 13.65 -9.53 12.34
N VAL A 88 13.15 -9.79 13.56
CA VAL A 88 12.64 -8.74 14.45
C VAL A 88 13.73 -7.71 14.75
N LYS A 89 14.94 -8.17 15.10
CA LYS A 89 16.08 -7.28 15.38
C LYS A 89 16.42 -6.39 14.18
N GLN A 90 16.49 -6.96 12.98
CA GLN A 90 16.78 -6.23 11.75
C GLN A 90 15.68 -5.21 11.40
N SER A 91 14.42 -5.60 11.58
CA SER A 91 13.28 -4.69 11.35
C SER A 91 13.29 -3.51 12.31
N LEU A 92 13.58 -3.74 13.60
CA LEU A 92 13.67 -2.68 14.60
C LEU A 92 14.80 -1.70 14.27
N TYR A 93 15.98 -2.21 13.91
CA TYR A 93 17.12 -1.38 13.54
C TYR A 93 16.80 -0.49 12.32
N LYS A 94 16.25 -1.07 11.26
CA LYS A 94 15.84 -0.31 10.05
C LYS A 94 14.75 0.71 10.36
N ASN A 95 13.78 0.37 11.20
CA ASN A 95 12.73 1.30 11.60
C ASN A 95 13.32 2.49 12.37
N MET A 96 14.20 2.25 13.34
CA MET A 96 14.90 3.31 14.07
C MET A 96 15.72 4.19 13.14
N GLU A 97 16.47 3.60 12.21
CA GLU A 97 17.23 4.35 11.20
C GLU A 97 16.33 5.24 10.35
N MET A 98 15.19 4.73 9.86
CA MET A 98 14.25 5.51 9.07
C MET A 98 13.58 6.62 9.88
N ILE A 99 13.22 6.36 11.14
CA ILE A 99 12.64 7.38 12.03
C ILE A 99 13.66 8.49 12.27
N THR A 100 14.92 8.15 12.59
CA THR A 100 15.98 9.15 12.80
C THR A 100 16.25 9.96 11.54
N LYS A 101 16.34 9.30 10.36
CA LYS A 101 16.50 10.03 9.08
C LYS A 101 15.36 11.00 8.81
N ARG A 102 14.12 10.62 9.13
CA ARG A 102 12.94 11.48 8.97
C ARG A 102 12.90 12.61 10.00
N GLY A 103 13.28 12.33 11.24
CA GLY A 103 13.36 13.33 12.31
C GLY A 103 14.48 14.35 12.11
N ASN A 104 15.59 13.93 11.48
CA ASN A 104 16.72 14.80 11.15
C ASN A 104 16.57 15.48 9.77
N VAL A 105 15.39 15.42 9.14
CA VAL A 105 15.10 16.29 7.99
C VAL A 105 15.13 17.71 8.52
N ASN A 106 16.16 18.45 8.11
CA ASN A 106 16.47 19.77 8.60
C ASN A 106 15.32 20.74 8.27
N MET A 107 14.39 20.87 9.21
CA MET A 107 13.14 21.63 9.08
C MET A 107 13.40 23.10 8.70
N GLU A 108 14.56 23.63 9.10
CA GLU A 108 15.02 24.98 8.76
C GLU A 108 15.30 25.16 7.26
N ASN A 109 15.86 24.16 6.57
CA ASN A 109 16.21 24.27 5.16
C ASN A 109 14.97 24.14 4.25
N GLU A 110 14.03 23.26 4.62
CA GLU A 110 12.78 23.08 3.87
C GLU A 110 11.74 24.18 4.17
N ALA A 111 11.73 24.76 5.38
CA ALA A 111 10.93 25.95 5.67
C ALA A 111 11.39 27.18 4.85
N CYS A 112 12.69 27.34 4.64
CA CYS A 112 13.23 28.41 3.77
C CYS A 112 12.80 28.24 2.31
N ARG A 113 12.77 27.00 1.78
CA ARG A 113 12.29 26.72 0.42
C ARG A 113 10.78 26.94 0.26
N LEU A 114 9.99 26.60 1.27
CA LEU A 114 8.55 26.88 1.25
C LEU A 114 8.24 28.38 1.34
N LYS A 115 9.00 29.14 2.16
CA LYS A 115 8.85 30.59 2.22
C LYS A 115 9.19 31.27 0.89
N SER A 116 10.22 30.83 0.16
CA SER A 116 10.55 31.43 -1.14
C SER A 116 9.48 31.15 -2.22
N LEU A 117 8.86 29.96 -2.20
CA LEU A 117 7.76 29.62 -3.12
C LEU A 117 6.48 30.43 -2.82
N ILE A 118 6.12 30.61 -1.55
CA ILE A 118 4.92 31.34 -1.15
C ILE A 118 5.03 32.83 -1.52
N ILE A 119 6.20 33.44 -1.34
CA ILE A 119 6.44 34.85 -1.70
C ILE A 119 6.32 35.07 -3.23
N SER A 120 6.64 34.08 -4.07
CA SER A 120 6.57 34.21 -5.54
C SER A 120 5.15 34.12 -6.13
N THR A 121 4.11 33.82 -5.35
CA THR A 121 2.73 33.66 -5.89
C THR A 121 1.84 34.90 -5.78
N SER A 122 2.36 36.04 -5.30
CA SER A 122 1.63 37.31 -5.28
C SER A 122 1.69 38.02 -6.65
N SER A 123 1.03 37.46 -7.67
CA SER A 123 0.68 38.19 -8.89
C SER A 123 -0.72 38.77 -8.75
N LYS A 124 -0.79 40.01 -8.25
CA LYS A 124 -1.95 40.89 -8.43
C LYS A 124 -2.03 41.28 -9.91
N SER A 125 -2.96 40.68 -10.65
CA SER A 125 -3.49 41.27 -11.89
C SER A 125 -4.73 40.49 -12.36
N LEU A 126 -5.93 41.01 -12.10
CA LEU A 126 -6.82 41.54 -13.14
C LEU A 126 -8.09 42.10 -12.48
N THR A 127 -8.22 43.42 -12.49
CA THR A 127 -9.52 44.09 -12.49
C THR A 127 -9.82 44.42 -13.94
N TYR A 128 -10.87 43.83 -14.50
CA TYR A 128 -11.86 44.44 -15.39
C TYR A 128 -13.02 43.46 -15.56
#